data_AF-A0A850S8K8-F1
#
_entry.id   AF-A0A850S8K8-F1
#
_cell.length_a   1.000
_cell.length_b   1.000
_cell.length_c   1.000
_cell.angle_alpha   90.00
_cell.angle_beta   90.00
_cell.angle_gamma   90.00
#
_symmetry.space_group_name_H-M   'P 1'
#
loop_
_entity.id
_entity.type
_entity.pdbx_description
1 polymer ?
#
loop_
_entity_poly.entity_id
_entity_poly.type
_entity_poly.pdbx_seq_one_letter_code
_entity_poly.pdbx_strand_id
1 'polypeptide(L)'
;MPDCAICGSRFATKRCYFCQKHACTSCIVPADVSGSRTTVKCVACERKKVNKISVAAVLRRNKMVFGILGGYWLFAIFPLPFLNFSGYPPEVMASILQPVLIATALMTIPFVFMMIAWQKKSPG
;
A
#
# COMPACT_ATOMS: atom_id res chain seq x y z
N MET A 1 6.41 28.09 -2.37
CA MET A 1 7.29 27.01 -1.91
C MET A 1 6.77 26.54 -0.55
N PRO A 2 6.69 25.23 -0.29
CA PRO A 2 6.21 24.73 0.99
C PRO A 2 7.23 24.97 2.11
N ASP A 3 6.73 25.21 3.33
CA ASP A 3 7.56 25.37 4.52
C ASP A 3 8.02 24.02 5.06
N CYS A 4 9.20 24.00 5.67
CA CYS A 4 9.76 22.80 6.25
C CYS A 4 9.01 22.44 7.52
N ALA A 5 8.45 21.23 7.57
CA ALA A 5 7.67 20.76 8.71
C ALA A 5 8.50 20.45 9.98
N ILE A 6 9.83 20.62 9.92
CA ILE A 6 10.76 20.37 11.04
C ILE A 6 11.23 21.69 11.65
N CYS A 7 11.71 22.61 10.82
CA CYS A 7 12.35 23.86 11.27
C CYS A 7 11.62 25.14 10.81
N GLY A 8 10.55 25.03 10.02
CA GLY A 8 9.79 26.17 9.51
C GLY A 8 10.46 26.95 8.38
N SER A 9 11.63 26.53 7.88
CA SER A 9 12.29 27.21 6.75
C SER A 9 11.50 27.10 5.44
N ARG A 10 11.54 28.13 4.60
CA ARG A 10 10.82 28.16 3.29
C ARG A 10 11.44 27.27 2.21
N PHE A 11 12.55 26.61 2.50
CA PHE A 11 13.35 25.83 1.54
C PHE A 11 13.04 24.32 1.59
N ALA A 12 11.77 23.93 1.72
CA ALA A 12 11.40 22.53 1.80
C ALA A 12 11.35 21.86 0.41
N THR A 13 12.52 21.43 -0.07
CA THR A 13 12.69 20.88 -1.42
C THR A 13 12.36 19.39 -1.54
N LYS A 14 12.55 18.61 -0.47
CA LYS A 14 12.32 17.15 -0.49
C LYS A 14 11.18 16.72 0.42
N ARG A 15 10.55 15.59 0.09
CA ARG A 15 9.46 14.99 0.87
C ARG A 15 9.95 13.73 1.56
N CYS A 16 9.76 13.64 2.88
CA CYS A 16 10.15 12.45 3.64
C CYS A 16 9.33 11.23 3.20
N TYR A 17 9.98 10.09 2.96
CA TYR A 17 9.32 8.85 2.53
C TYR A 17 8.30 8.35 3.55
N PHE A 18 8.65 8.41 4.85
CA PHE A 18 7.87 7.83 5.96
C PHE A 18 6.66 8.68 6.37
N CYS A 19 6.90 9.94 6.73
CA CYS A 19 5.85 10.83 7.22
C CYS A 19 5.18 11.68 6.14
N GLN A 20 5.68 11.62 4.89
CA GLN A 20 5.17 12.39 3.75
C GLN A 20 5.15 13.91 3.95
N LYS A 21 5.90 14.45 4.93
CA LYS A 21 6.04 15.89 5.16
C LYS A 21 7.20 16.46 4.33
N HIS A 22 7.08 17.73 3.95
CA HIS A 22 8.16 18.47 3.28
C HIS A 22 9.26 18.84 4.27
N ALA A 23 10.51 18.64 3.88
CA ALA A 23 11.70 18.92 4.66
C ALA A 23 12.76 19.61 3.80
N CYS A 24 13.52 20.54 4.41
CA CYS A 24 14.69 21.12 3.78
C CYS A 24 15.87 20.13 3.79
N THR A 25 16.89 20.42 2.98
CA THR A 25 18.12 19.62 2.87
C THR A 25 18.88 19.49 4.19
N SER A 26 18.78 20.45 5.10
CA SER A 26 19.39 20.37 6.43
C SER A 26 18.63 19.47 7.41
N CYS A 27 17.35 19.18 7.14
CA CYS A 27 16.50 18.36 8.00
C CYS A 27 16.28 16.93 7.48
N ILE A 28 17.04 16.53 6.46
CA ILE A 28 17.09 15.14 5.96
C ILE A 28 18.35 14.45 6.48
N VAL A 29 18.24 13.15 6.74
CA VAL A 29 19.36 12.30 7.12
C VAL A 29 20.05 11.84 5.83
N PRO A 30 21.39 11.90 5.74
CA PRO A 30 22.13 11.56 4.52
C PRO A 30 22.15 10.05 4.20
N ALA A 31 21.62 9.20 5.07
CA ALA A 31 21.53 7.76 4.83
C ALA A 31 20.34 7.43 3.92
N ASP A 32 20.59 6.83 2.75
CA ASP A 32 19.57 6.25 1.87
C ASP A 32 18.83 5.12 2.61
N VAL A 33 17.56 5.34 2.93
CA VAL A 33 16.83 4.48 3.90
C VAL A 33 16.17 3.28 3.23
N SER A 34 16.40 3.07 1.93
CA SER A 34 15.71 2.03 1.17
C SER A 34 16.51 1.45 0.00
N GLY A 35 17.83 1.66 -0.06
CA GLY A 35 18.66 1.17 -1.18
C GLY A 35 18.34 1.85 -2.53
N SER A 36 17.50 2.87 -2.54
CA SER A 36 17.21 3.72 -3.71
C SER A 36 17.63 5.15 -3.41
N ARG A 37 18.45 5.73 -4.32
CA ARG A 37 19.03 7.09 -4.25
C ARG A 37 18.00 8.22 -4.15
N THR A 38 16.71 7.91 -4.32
CA THR A 38 15.62 8.89 -4.36
C THR A 38 14.87 9.02 -3.03
N THR A 39 15.07 8.08 -2.09
CA THR A 39 14.29 8.04 -0.85
C THR A 39 14.99 8.73 0.32
N VAL A 40 14.35 9.77 0.87
CA VAL A 40 14.89 10.53 2.01
C VAL A 40 14.07 10.33 3.29
N LYS A 41 14.75 10.31 4.43
CA LYS A 41 14.14 10.33 5.76
C LYS A 41 14.48 11.63 6.47
N CYS A 42 13.47 12.23 7.08
CA CYS A 42 13.70 13.42 7.90
C CYS A 42 14.23 13.06 9.29
N VAL A 43 14.95 13.99 9.90
CA VAL A 43 15.54 13.85 11.24
C VAL A 43 14.50 13.51 12.32
N ALA A 44 13.25 14.00 12.21
CA ALA A 44 12.20 13.65 13.16
C ALA A 44 11.77 12.19 13.06
N CYS A 45 11.71 11.62 11.84
CA CYS A 45 11.44 10.20 11.65
C CYS A 45 12.60 9.34 12.13
N GLU A 46 13.84 9.81 11.99
CA GLU A 46 15.04 9.15 12.50
C GLU A 46 15.03 9.08 14.02
N ARG A 47 14.83 10.23 14.70
CA ARG A 47 14.76 10.29 16.17
C ARG A 47 13.66 9.38 16.74
N LYS A 48 12.53 9.28 16.04
CA LYS A 48 11.39 8.41 16.42
C LYS A 48 11.54 6.95 15.94
N LYS A 49 12.68 6.58 15.33
CA LYS A 49 12.94 5.24 14.76
C LYS A 49 11.82 4.74 13.84
N VAL A 50 11.19 5.65 13.09
CA VAL A 50 10.11 5.31 12.16
C VAL A 50 10.69 4.67 10.92
N ASN A 51 10.48 3.37 10.79
CA ASN A 51 10.99 2.54 9.68
C ASN A 51 9.87 1.88 8.86
N LYS A 52 8.61 2.30 9.07
CA LYS A 52 7.45 1.79 8.33
C LYS A 52 6.59 2.95 7.85
N ILE A 53 6.11 2.90 6.61
CA ILE A 53 5.07 3.84 6.14
C ILE A 53 3.69 3.41 6.68
N SER A 54 2.80 4.38 6.89
CA SER A 54 1.43 4.07 7.33
C SER A 54 0.68 3.28 6.26
N VAL A 55 -0.26 2.42 6.68
CA VAL A 55 -1.11 1.66 5.76
C VAL A 55 -1.86 2.60 4.81
N ALA A 56 -2.37 3.72 5.32
CA ALA A 56 -3.03 4.74 4.51
C ALA A 56 -2.11 5.34 3.42
N ALA A 57 -0.82 5.51 3.73
CA ALA A 57 0.17 5.96 2.75
C ALA A 57 0.43 4.91 1.67
N VAL A 58 0.50 3.62 2.02
CA VAL A 58 0.61 2.50 1.06
C VAL A 58 -0.61 2.49 0.14
N LEU A 59 -1.82 2.57 0.72
CA LEU A 59 -3.08 2.53 -0.02
C LEU A 59 -3.17 3.68 -1.03
N ARG A 60 -2.83 4.90 -0.60
CA ARG A 60 -2.87 6.09 -1.46
C ARG A 60 -1.87 6.03 -2.61
N ARG A 61 -0.65 5.52 -2.36
CA ARG A 61 0.39 5.39 -3.38
C ARG A 61 0.08 4.31 -4.41
N ASN A 62 -0.58 3.24 -3.99
CA ASN A 62 -0.90 2.09 -4.84
C ASN A 62 -2.38 2.01 -5.22
N LYS A 63 -3.10 3.15 -5.22
CA LYS A 63 -4.56 3.20 -5.45
C LYS A 63 -5.02 2.46 -6.71
N MET A 64 -4.19 2.43 -7.76
CA MET A 64 -4.49 1.72 -9.01
C MET A 64 -4.48 0.20 -8.81
N VAL A 65 -3.48 -0.32 -8.09
CA VAL A 65 -3.38 -1.76 -7.79
C VAL A 65 -4.57 -2.20 -6.95
N PHE A 66 -4.94 -1.44 -5.92
CA PHE A 66 -6.14 -1.72 -5.13
C PHE A 66 -7.43 -1.57 -5.93
N GLY A 67 -7.50 -0.63 -6.87
CA GLY A 67 -8.63 -0.49 -7.79
C GLY A 67 -8.80 -1.72 -8.68
N ILE A 68 -7.70 -2.24 -9.24
CA ILE A 68 -7.71 -3.48 -10.03
C ILE A 68 -8.12 -4.67 -9.15
N LEU A 69 -7.57 -4.77 -7.93
CA LEU A 69 -7.92 -5.83 -6.99
C LEU A 69 -9.41 -5.79 -6.62
N GLY A 70 -9.94 -4.61 -6.35
CA GLY A 70 -11.34 -4.39 -6.05
C GLY A 70 -12.24 -4.71 -7.24
N GLY A 71 -11.85 -4.32 -8.45
CA GLY A 71 -12.55 -4.67 -9.68
C GLY A 71 -12.58 -6.18 -9.94
N TYR A 72 -11.44 -6.85 -9.77
CA TYR A 72 -11.36 -8.31 -9.84
C TYR A 72 -12.29 -8.98 -8.81
N TRP A 73 -12.28 -8.52 -7.57
CA TRP A 73 -13.14 -9.05 -6.52
C TRP A 73 -14.64 -8.83 -6.82
N LEU A 74 -15.01 -7.65 -7.33
CA LEU A 74 -16.38 -7.35 -7.77
C LEU A 74 -16.81 -8.17 -8.99
N PHE A 75 -15.88 -8.64 -9.82
CA PHE A 75 -16.21 -9.52 -10.92
C PHE A 75 -16.28 -10.99 -10.46
N ALA A 76 -15.32 -11.44 -9.65
CA ALA A 76 -15.17 -12.85 -9.29
C ALA A 76 -16.02 -13.28 -8.09
N ILE A 77 -16.24 -12.40 -7.11
CA ILE A 77 -16.87 -12.75 -5.83
C ILE A 77 -18.26 -12.12 -5.67
N PHE A 78 -18.46 -10.88 -6.07
CA PHE A 78 -19.74 -10.19 -5.91
C PHE A 78 -20.94 -10.86 -6.61
N PRO A 79 -20.81 -11.53 -7.78
CA PRO A 79 -21.95 -12.24 -8.38
C PRO A 79 -22.40 -13.48 -7.59
N LEU A 80 -21.54 -14.03 -6.74
CA LEU A 80 -21.74 -15.33 -6.10
C LEU A 80 -22.96 -15.40 -5.16
N PRO A 81 -23.22 -14.40 -4.29
CA PRO A 81 -24.44 -14.37 -3.48
C PRO A 81 -25.70 -14.33 -4.34
N PHE A 82 -25.69 -13.60 -5.46
CA PHE A 82 -26.86 -13.49 -6.35
C PHE A 82 -27.14 -14.79 -7.10
N LEU A 83 -26.11 -15.54 -7.48
CA LEU A 83 -26.26 -16.89 -8.04
C LEU A 83 -26.90 -17.84 -7.02
N ASN A 84 -26.55 -17.73 -5.74
CA ASN A 84 -27.10 -18.55 -4.66
C ASN A 84 -28.58 -18.21 -4.37
N PHE A 85 -28.97 -16.94 -4.48
CA PHE A 85 -30.36 -16.51 -4.35
C PHE A 85 -31.25 -16.94 -5.53
N SER A 86 -30.68 -17.21 -6.71
CA SER A 86 -31.44 -17.56 -7.92
C SER A 86 -31.93 -19.03 -7.98
N GLY A 87 -31.72 -19.82 -6.92
CA GLY A 87 -32.24 -21.19 -6.82
C GLY A 87 -31.39 -22.24 -7.53
N TYR A 88 -30.12 -21.95 -7.84
CA TYR A 88 -29.21 -22.97 -8.35
C TYR A 88 -29.00 -24.11 -7.34
N PRO A 89 -28.85 -25.36 -7.80
CA PRO A 89 -28.60 -26.49 -6.90
C PRO A 89 -27.33 -26.21 -6.07
N PRO A 90 -27.39 -26.32 -4.73
CA PRO A 90 -26.27 -25.99 -3.85
C PRO A 90 -25.03 -26.85 -4.12
N GLU A 91 -25.22 -28.05 -4.67
CA GLU A 91 -24.18 -29.03 -5.03
C GLU A 91 -23.39 -28.59 -6.25
N VAL A 92 -24.09 -28.04 -7.25
CA VAL A 92 -23.49 -27.46 -8.46
C VAL A 92 -22.77 -26.16 -8.10
N MET A 93 -23.38 -25.34 -7.22
CA MET A 93 -22.73 -24.16 -6.70
C MET A 93 -21.46 -24.52 -5.91
N ALA A 94 -21.50 -25.45 -4.95
CA ALA A 94 -20.32 -25.81 -4.17
C ALA A 94 -19.16 -26.30 -5.04
N SER A 95 -19.47 -27.12 -6.05
CA SER A 95 -18.49 -27.68 -7.00
C SER A 95 -17.80 -26.62 -7.85
N ILE A 96 -18.51 -25.55 -8.24
CA ILE A 96 -17.98 -24.46 -9.06
C ILE A 96 -17.35 -23.36 -8.19
N LEU A 97 -17.94 -23.12 -7.02
CA LEU A 97 -17.61 -22.00 -6.13
C LEU A 97 -16.37 -22.24 -5.29
N GLN A 98 -16.21 -23.44 -4.72
CA GLN A 98 -15.05 -23.76 -3.89
C GLN A 98 -13.73 -23.53 -4.63
N PRO A 99 -13.55 -24.02 -5.88
CA PRO A 99 -12.31 -23.76 -6.63
C PRO A 99 -12.05 -22.26 -6.84
N VAL A 100 -13.08 -21.48 -7.15
CA VAL A 100 -12.96 -20.02 -7.39
C VAL A 100 -12.58 -19.29 -6.10
N LEU A 101 -13.19 -19.66 -4.97
CA LEU A 101 -12.87 -19.08 -3.66
C LEU A 101 -11.46 -19.44 -3.21
N ILE A 102 -11.05 -20.70 -3.39
CA ILE A 102 -9.69 -21.17 -3.06
C ILE A 102 -8.67 -20.46 -3.95
N ALA A 103 -8.89 -20.41 -5.26
CA ALA A 103 -8.02 -19.72 -6.20
C ALA A 103 -7.90 -18.22 -5.85
N THR A 104 -9.02 -17.57 -5.50
CA THR A 104 -9.01 -16.17 -5.10
C THR A 104 -8.26 -15.96 -3.79
N ALA A 105 -8.46 -16.82 -2.79
CA ALA A 105 -7.72 -16.77 -1.53
C ALA A 105 -6.20 -16.91 -1.79
N LEU A 106 -5.79 -17.89 -2.59
CA LEU A 106 -4.39 -18.09 -2.96
C LEU A 106 -3.81 -16.89 -3.73
N MET A 107 -4.58 -16.31 -4.65
CA MET A 107 -4.15 -15.13 -5.40
C MET A 107 -4.00 -13.89 -4.51
N THR A 108 -4.73 -13.78 -3.39
CA THR A 108 -4.59 -12.64 -2.47
C THR A 108 -3.30 -12.66 -1.63
N ILE A 109 -2.73 -13.84 -1.38
CA ILE A 109 -1.50 -14.03 -0.59
C ILE A 109 -0.34 -13.15 -1.09
N PRO A 110 0.08 -13.19 -2.38
CA PRO A 110 1.17 -12.35 -2.87
C PRO A 110 0.90 -10.86 -2.69
N PHE A 111 -0.35 -10.39 -2.81
CA PHE A 111 -0.69 -8.98 -2.57
C PHE A 111 -0.49 -8.58 -1.11
N VAL A 112 -0.82 -9.46 -0.15
CA VAL A 112 -0.57 -9.20 1.27
C VAL A 112 0.94 -9.08 1.55
N PHE A 113 1.75 -10.00 1.02
CA PHE A 113 3.21 -9.92 1.13
C PHE A 113 3.77 -8.66 0.46
N MET A 114 3.24 -8.29 -0.70
CA MET A 114 3.63 -7.08 -1.43
C MET A 114 3.31 -5.81 -0.62
N MET A 115 2.14 -5.76 0.03
CA MET A 115 1.80 -4.66 0.94
C MET A 115 2.79 -4.54 2.11
N ILE A 116 3.12 -5.67 2.75
CA ILE A 116 4.09 -5.70 3.86
C ILE A 116 5.48 -5.26 3.38
N ALA A 117 5.87 -5.67 2.16
CA ALA A 117 7.13 -5.27 1.56
C ALA A 117 7.16 -3.76 1.28
N TRP A 118 6.10 -3.19 0.69
CA TRP A 118 5.98 -1.75 0.44
C TRP A 118 5.98 -0.90 1.71
N GLN A 119 5.55 -1.47 2.84
CA GLN A 119 5.66 -0.78 4.13
C GLN A 119 7.11 -0.62 4.59
N LYS A 120 7.98 -1.58 4.27
CA LYS A 120 9.36 -1.65 4.75
C LYS A 120 10.37 -1.11 3.73
N LYS A 121 10.08 -1.18 2.43
CA LYS A 121 10.94 -0.73 1.33
C LYS A 121 10.16 0.11 0.33
N SER A 122 10.77 1.18 -0.17
CA SER A 122 10.22 1.87 -1.36
C SER A 122 10.25 0.91 -2.55
N PRO A 123 9.22 0.93 -3.42
CA PRO A 123 9.40 0.40 -4.76
C PRO A 123 10.60 1.14 -5.36
N GLY A 124 11.58 0.35 -5.82
CA GLY A 124 12.82 0.84 -6.45
C GLY A 124 12.53 1.52 -7.77
#